data_AF-A0A947XP35-F1
#
_entry.id   AF-A0A947XP35-F1
#
_cell.length_a   1.000
_cell.length_b   1.000
_cell.length_c   1.000
_cell.angle_alpha   90.00
_cell.angle_beta   90.00
_cell.angle_gamma   90.00
#
_symmetry.space_group_name_H-M   'P 1'
#
loop_
_entity.id
_entity.type
_entity.pdbx_description
1 polymer ?
#
loop_
_entity_poly.entity_id
_entity_poly.type
_entity_poly.pdbx_seq_one_letter_code
_entity_poly.pdbx_strand_id
1 'polypeptide(L)'
;MTQEKTLVEGVRVKIQLATAVKEGVEEWRVILDFISDQPFPDQLIKEYYVWVSGEYLKDKAHLTADIESAGKFALDLAQKRFKASDNQVPVENGIYCSEIDGEVIVDPKSFTYPLKKDDK
;
A
#
# COMPACT_ATOMS: atom_id res chain seq x y z
N MET A 1 -12.38 0.43 12.45
CA MET A 1 -12.87 1.36 11.42
C MET A 1 -12.13 1.03 10.14
N THR A 2 -12.84 0.81 9.04
CA THR A 2 -12.21 0.52 7.75
C THR A 2 -11.92 1.85 7.06
N GLN A 3 -10.66 2.18 6.86
CA GLN A 3 -10.27 3.45 6.24
C GLN A 3 -10.43 3.35 4.72
N GLU A 4 -10.95 4.41 4.10
CA GLU A 4 -11.14 4.49 2.65
C GLU A 4 -10.89 5.90 2.12
N LYS A 5 -10.66 6.00 0.82
CA LYS A 5 -10.40 7.26 0.12
C LYS A 5 -11.02 7.24 -1.28
N THR A 6 -11.84 8.22 -1.59
CA THR A 6 -12.34 8.43 -2.95
C THR A 6 -11.21 8.92 -3.86
N LEU A 7 -11.04 8.26 -5.01
CA LEU A 7 -10.03 8.62 -6.00
C LEU A 7 -10.62 9.55 -7.05
N VAL A 8 -11.74 9.14 -7.64
CA VAL A 8 -12.61 9.91 -8.54
C VAL A 8 -14.06 9.52 -8.29
N GLU A 9 -15.00 10.19 -8.93
CA GLU A 9 -16.41 9.81 -8.84
C GLU A 9 -16.59 8.34 -9.26
N GLY A 10 -17.21 7.55 -8.38
CA GLY A 10 -17.45 6.12 -8.60
C GLY A 10 -16.24 5.20 -8.44
N VAL A 11 -15.04 5.71 -8.09
CA VAL A 11 -13.86 4.86 -7.80
C VAL A 11 -13.23 5.24 -6.47
N ARG A 12 -13.06 4.25 -5.59
CA ARG A 12 -12.44 4.42 -4.27
C ARG A 12 -11.39 3.36 -4.00
N VAL A 13 -10.51 3.66 -3.06
CA VAL A 13 -9.57 2.69 -2.48
C VAL A 13 -9.88 2.50 -1.01
N LYS A 14 -9.86 1.26 -0.54
CA LYS A 14 -10.22 0.88 0.83
C LYS A 14 -9.15 -0.03 1.42
N ILE A 15 -8.82 0.14 2.70
CA ILE A 15 -7.94 -0.80 3.39
C ILE A 15 -8.72 -2.09 3.67
N GLN A 16 -8.27 -3.19 3.07
CA GLN A 16 -8.79 -4.53 3.32
C GLN A 16 -8.13 -5.14 4.56
N LEU A 17 -6.82 -5.01 4.65
CA LEU A 17 -6.02 -5.50 5.77
C LEU A 17 -4.80 -4.60 5.98
N ALA A 18 -4.48 -4.30 7.23
CA ALA A 18 -3.17 -3.81 7.63
C ALA A 18 -2.64 -4.75 8.70
N THR A 19 -1.41 -5.24 8.55
CA THR A 19 -0.81 -6.17 9.50
C THR A 19 0.69 -5.97 9.59
N ALA A 20 1.26 -6.16 10.79
CA ALA A 20 2.70 -6.24 10.95
C ALA A 20 3.22 -7.50 10.25
N VAL A 21 4.36 -7.38 9.58
CA VAL A 21 4.98 -8.51 8.85
C VAL A 21 5.51 -9.54 9.85
N LYS A 22 5.97 -9.08 11.00
CA LYS A 22 6.38 -9.90 12.15
C LYS A 22 6.11 -9.12 13.44
N GLU A 23 5.78 -9.83 14.51
CA GLU A 23 5.60 -9.22 15.83
C GLU A 23 6.88 -8.50 16.29
N GLY A 24 6.73 -7.28 16.80
CA GLY A 24 7.83 -6.45 17.29
C GLY A 24 8.71 -5.82 16.22
N VAL A 25 8.38 -5.98 14.93
CA VAL A 25 9.09 -5.33 13.82
C VAL A 25 8.23 -4.17 13.29
N GLU A 26 8.82 -2.99 13.18
CA GLU A 26 8.20 -1.79 12.58
C GLU A 26 8.13 -1.94 11.06
N GLU A 27 7.42 -2.96 10.58
CA GLU A 27 7.22 -3.23 9.16
C GLU A 27 5.82 -3.76 8.94
N TRP A 28 5.12 -3.20 7.95
CA TRP A 28 3.72 -3.51 7.72
C TRP A 28 3.46 -3.87 6.27
N ARG A 29 2.54 -4.83 6.12
CA ARG A 29 1.87 -5.12 4.85
C ARG A 29 0.45 -4.58 4.93
N VAL A 30 0.12 -3.70 4.00
CA VAL A 30 -1.22 -3.13 3.82
C VAL A 30 -1.78 -3.61 2.48
N ILE A 31 -2.96 -4.20 2.52
CA ILE A 31 -3.72 -4.65 1.34
C ILE A 31 -4.85 -3.66 1.14
N LEU A 32 -4.93 -3.14 -0.08
CA LEU A 32 -5.92 -2.17 -0.50
C LEU A 32 -6.79 -2.76 -1.61
N ASP A 33 -8.09 -2.47 -1.55
CA ASP A 33 -9.04 -2.79 -2.60
C ASP A 33 -9.33 -1.52 -3.41
N PHE A 34 -9.05 -1.54 -4.71
CA PHE A 34 -9.62 -0.59 -5.66
C PHE A 34 -11.03 -1.06 -6.02
N ILE A 35 -12.02 -0.21 -5.79
CA ILE A 35 -13.44 -0.52 -5.92
C ILE A 35 -14.09 0.47 -6.88
N SER A 36 -14.92 -0.02 -7.79
CA SER A 36 -15.75 0.75 -8.71
C SER A 36 -17.23 0.61 -8.33
N ASP A 37 -17.99 1.68 -8.45
CA ASP A 37 -19.46 1.65 -8.42
C ASP A 37 -20.08 1.54 -9.82
N GLN A 38 -19.25 1.31 -10.85
CA GLN A 38 -19.67 1.14 -12.24
C GLN A 38 -19.08 -0.14 -12.87
N PRO A 39 -19.89 -0.93 -13.61
CA PRO A 39 -21.33 -0.76 -13.83
C PRO A 39 -22.19 -1.16 -12.61
N PHE A 40 -21.60 -1.84 -11.62
CA PHE A 40 -22.28 -2.28 -10.41
C PHE A 40 -21.67 -1.64 -9.17
N PRO A 41 -22.47 -1.33 -8.12
CA PRO A 41 -21.95 -0.85 -6.84
C PRO A 41 -20.95 -1.81 -6.21
N ASP A 42 -19.94 -1.27 -5.53
CA ASP A 42 -19.00 -2.04 -4.70
C ASP A 42 -18.21 -3.14 -5.44
N GLN A 43 -17.98 -2.98 -6.75
CA GLN A 43 -17.24 -3.96 -7.53
C GLN A 43 -15.73 -3.84 -7.32
N LEU A 44 -15.10 -4.90 -6.80
CA LEU A 44 -13.64 -5.00 -6.72
C LEU A 44 -13.04 -4.98 -8.13
N ILE A 45 -12.15 -4.02 -8.37
CA ILE A 45 -11.35 -3.90 -9.58
C ILE A 45 -10.04 -4.67 -9.39
N LYS A 46 -9.37 -4.43 -8.26
CA LYS A 46 -8.00 -4.91 -8.01
C LYS A 46 -7.63 -4.86 -6.53
N GLU A 47 -6.92 -5.88 -6.07
CA GLU A 47 -6.15 -5.84 -4.82
C GLU A 47 -4.75 -5.24 -5.09
N TYR A 48 -4.30 -4.36 -4.20
CA TYR A 48 -3.01 -3.67 -4.29
C TYR A 48 -2.27 -3.76 -2.97
N TYR A 49 -1.00 -4.17 -3.04
CA TYR A 49 -0.21 -4.48 -1.85
C TYR A 49 0.85 -3.41 -1.61
N VAL A 50 0.92 -2.90 -0.39
CA VAL A 50 1.95 -1.97 0.05
C VAL A 50 2.71 -2.60 1.20
N TRP A 51 4.01 -2.76 1.03
CA TRP A 51 4.93 -3.04 2.13
C TRP A 51 5.65 -1.76 2.49
N VAL A 52 5.70 -1.43 3.78
CA VAL A 52 6.36 -0.22 4.24
C VAL A 52 7.08 -0.47 5.56
N SER A 53 8.31 0.01 5.64
CA SER A 53 9.12 0.03 6.86
C SER A 53 8.84 1.27 7.71
N GLY A 54 9.04 1.17 9.02
CA GLY A 54 8.92 2.27 9.97
C GLY A 54 9.95 3.37 9.73
N GLU A 55 11.16 3.00 9.30
CA GLU A 55 12.20 3.93 8.86
C GLU A 55 11.70 4.77 7.67
N TYR A 56 11.11 4.13 6.64
CA TYR A 56 10.52 4.86 5.53
C TYR A 56 9.40 5.81 5.98
N LEU A 57 8.51 5.36 6.88
CA LEU A 57 7.45 6.22 7.41
C LEU A 57 8.00 7.44 8.13
N LYS A 58 9.00 7.27 9.01
CA LYS A 58 9.61 8.35 9.79
C LYS A 58 10.39 9.32 8.90
N ASP A 59 11.27 8.79 8.07
CA ASP A 59 12.32 9.59 7.43
C ASP A 59 11.91 10.13 6.06
N LYS A 60 11.05 9.40 5.33
CA LYS A 60 10.60 9.78 3.98
C LYS A 60 9.17 10.30 3.97
N ALA A 61 8.26 9.66 4.72
CA ALA A 61 6.86 10.07 4.77
C ALA A 61 6.56 11.10 5.89
N HIS A 62 7.50 11.29 6.82
CA HIS A 62 7.33 12.16 8.00
C HIS A 62 6.09 11.81 8.84
N LEU A 63 5.85 10.52 9.00
CA LEU A 63 4.77 9.94 9.79
C LEU A 63 5.32 9.13 10.97
N THR A 64 4.46 8.85 11.93
CA THR A 64 4.77 7.92 13.02
C THR A 64 4.97 6.51 12.46
N ALA A 65 5.89 5.74 13.02
CA ALA A 65 6.05 4.32 12.67
C ALA A 65 5.03 3.46 13.43
N ASP A 66 3.78 3.51 12.99
CA ASP A 66 2.70 2.66 13.51
C ASP A 66 1.79 2.17 12.38
N ILE A 67 0.96 1.18 12.70
CA ILE A 67 0.08 0.52 11.72
C ILE A 67 -0.99 1.46 11.15
N GLU A 68 -1.41 2.46 11.92
CA GLU A 68 -2.40 3.44 11.49
C GLU A 68 -1.81 4.38 10.43
N SER A 69 -0.61 4.87 10.69
CA SER A 69 0.19 5.68 9.77
C SER A 69 0.57 4.89 8.52
N ALA A 70 0.91 3.61 8.65
CA ALA A 70 1.14 2.72 7.51
C ALA A 70 -0.11 2.59 6.63
N GLY A 71 -1.29 2.46 7.24
CA GLY A 71 -2.57 2.42 6.53
C GLY A 71 -2.87 3.72 5.79
N LYS A 72 -2.73 4.87 6.46
CA LYS A 72 -2.92 6.19 5.85
C LYS A 72 -1.94 6.43 4.70
N PHE A 73 -0.67 6.11 4.92
CA PHE A 73 0.37 6.18 3.90
C PHE A 73 0.01 5.33 2.68
N ALA A 74 -0.46 4.10 2.88
CA ALA A 74 -0.85 3.22 1.77
C ALA A 74 -2.00 3.81 0.93
N LEU A 75 -3.02 4.40 1.55
CA LEU A 75 -4.10 5.09 0.84
C LEU A 75 -3.59 6.30 0.04
N ASP A 76 -2.71 7.11 0.64
CA ASP A 76 -2.10 8.27 -0.01
C ASP A 76 -1.21 7.86 -1.19
N LEU A 77 -0.43 6.78 -1.01
CA LEU A 77 0.40 6.19 -2.05
C LEU A 77 -0.47 5.66 -3.20
N ALA A 78 -1.53 4.90 -2.92
CA ALA A 78 -2.44 4.40 -3.95
C ALA A 78 -3.06 5.55 -4.76
N GLN A 79 -3.46 6.65 -4.10
CA GLN A 79 -3.94 7.84 -4.80
C GLN A 79 -2.86 8.49 -5.67
N LYS A 80 -1.63 8.62 -5.17
CA LYS A 80 -0.48 9.14 -5.93
C LYS A 80 -0.25 8.28 -7.19
N ARG A 81 -0.26 6.95 -7.06
CA ARG A 81 -0.07 6.00 -8.17
C ARG A 81 -1.21 6.06 -9.19
N PHE A 82 -2.45 6.15 -8.73
CA PHE A 82 -3.62 6.33 -9.59
C PHE A 82 -3.51 7.62 -10.44
N LYS A 83 -3.16 8.75 -9.81
CA LYS A 83 -2.95 10.01 -10.52
C LYS A 83 -1.79 9.94 -11.52
N ALA A 84 -0.70 9.27 -11.15
CA ALA A 84 0.45 9.06 -12.04
C ALA A 84 0.14 8.11 -13.21
N SER A 85 -0.95 7.34 -13.13
CA SER A 85 -1.44 6.43 -14.16
C SER A 85 -2.60 7.05 -14.95
N ASP A 86 -2.58 8.37 -15.16
CA ASP A 86 -3.63 9.11 -15.88
C ASP A 86 -5.05 8.89 -15.34
N ASN A 87 -5.17 8.82 -14.00
CA ASN A 87 -6.42 8.50 -13.31
C ASN A 87 -7.00 7.12 -13.67
N GLN A 88 -6.13 6.14 -13.87
CA GLN A 88 -6.47 4.73 -14.03
C GLN A 88 -5.93 3.91 -12.87
N VAL A 89 -6.56 2.76 -12.61
CA VAL A 89 -6.04 1.80 -11.63
C VAL A 89 -4.64 1.35 -12.09
N PRO A 90 -3.60 1.47 -11.25
CA PRO A 90 -2.23 1.16 -11.65
C PRO A 90 -2.08 -0.29 -12.13
N VAL A 91 -1.20 -0.50 -13.12
CA VAL A 91 -0.95 -1.84 -13.68
C VAL A 91 -0.17 -2.73 -12.72
N GLU A 92 0.73 -2.17 -11.92
CA GLU A 92 1.51 -2.91 -10.93
C GLU A 92 0.65 -3.38 -9.74
N ASN A 93 0.98 -4.53 -9.16
CA ASN A 93 0.17 -5.16 -8.11
C ASN A 93 0.62 -4.79 -6.68
N GLY A 94 1.79 -4.19 -6.53
CA GLY A 94 2.22 -3.69 -5.25
C GLY A 94 3.53 -2.90 -5.30
N ILE A 95 3.82 -2.25 -4.19
CA ILE A 95 5.03 -1.47 -3.97
C ILE A 95 5.63 -1.82 -2.61
N TYR A 96 6.95 -1.93 -2.59
CA TYR A 96 7.76 -1.98 -1.39
C TYR A 96 8.41 -0.62 -1.14
N CYS A 97 8.26 -0.10 0.08
CA CYS A 97 8.78 1.20 0.52
C CYS A 97 9.80 1.00 1.66
N SER A 98 11.08 1.20 1.35
CA SER A 98 12.19 1.08 2.30
C SER A 98 13.10 2.29 2.29
N GLU A 99 13.81 2.54 3.39
CA GLU A 99 14.77 3.65 3.44
C GLU A 99 15.87 3.50 2.38
N ILE A 100 16.33 2.27 2.15
CA ILE A 100 17.46 1.93 1.27
C ILE A 100 17.06 2.04 -0.20
N ASP A 101 15.95 1.42 -0.60
CA ASP A 101 15.59 1.26 -2.02
C ASP A 101 14.53 2.28 -2.48
N GLY A 102 13.91 3.02 -1.55
CA GLY A 102 12.82 3.92 -1.85
C GLY A 102 11.53 3.17 -2.20
N GLU A 103 10.82 3.63 -3.23
CA GLU A 103 9.60 3.00 -3.76
C GLU A 103 9.97 2.02 -4.89
N VAL A 104 9.83 0.71 -4.65
CA VAL A 104 10.11 -0.35 -5.62
C VAL A 104 8.83 -1.08 -6.01
N ILE A 105 8.57 -1.21 -7.31
CA ILE A 105 7.43 -2.00 -7.82
C ILE A 105 7.74 -3.49 -7.63
N VAL A 106 6.79 -4.23 -7.05
CA VAL A 106 6.94 -5.65 -6.74
C VAL A 106 5.72 -6.46 -7.19
N ASP A 107 5.92 -7.74 -7.50
CA ASP A 107 4.83 -8.70 -7.67
C ASP A 107 4.54 -9.40 -6.33
N PRO A 108 3.36 -9.19 -5.73
CA PRO A 108 2.96 -9.83 -4.47
C PRO A 108 3.07 -11.36 -4.46
N LYS A 109 2.95 -12.02 -5.62
CA LYS A 109 3.00 -13.48 -5.71
C LYS A 109 4.41 -14.05 -5.55
N SER A 110 5.43 -13.28 -5.92
CA SER A 110 6.84 -13.68 -5.83
C SER A 110 7.63 -12.89 -4.79
N PHE A 111 7.10 -11.78 -4.30
CA PHE A 111 7.77 -10.93 -3.33
C PHE A 111 7.74 -11.58 -1.94
N THR A 112 8.93 -11.88 -1.41
CA THR A 112 9.10 -12.42 -0.06
C THR A 112 9.53 -11.29 0.86
N TYR A 113 8.78 -11.07 1.94
CA TYR A 113 9.04 -10.02 2.91
C TYR A 113 8.85 -10.53 4.36
N PRO A 114 9.70 -10.16 5.34
CA PRO A 114 10.80 -9.21 5.24
C PRO A 114 11.92 -9.77 4.38
N LEU A 115 12.67 -8.90 3.70
CA LEU A 115 13.85 -9.34 2.95
C LEU A 115 14.78 -10.03 3.96
N LYS A 116 15.11 -11.31 3.72
CA LYS A 116 16.13 -11.98 4.53
C LYS A 116 17.39 -11.12 4.42
N LYS A 117 17.93 -10.66 5.56
CA LYS A 117 19.32 -10.22 5.57
C LYS A 117 20.12 -11.43 5.13
N ASP A 118 20.76 -11.35 3.96
CA ASP A 118 21.85 -12.26 3.66
C ASP A 118 22.91 -11.97 4.72
N ASP A 119 23.06 -12.88 5.69
CA ASP A 119 24.21 -12.91 6.58
C ASP A 119 25.46 -13.13 5.69
N LYS A 120 26.10 -12.05 5.27
CA LYS A 120 27.44 -12.05 4.68
C LYS A 120 28.36 -11.16 5.49
#